data_AF-A0A258JSI8-F1
#
_entry.id   AF-A0A258JSI8-F1
#
_cell.length_a   1.000
_cell.length_b   1.000
_cell.length_c   1.000
_cell.angle_alpha   90.00
_cell.angle_beta   90.00
_cell.angle_gamma   90.00
#
_symmetry.space_group_name_H-M   'P 1'
#
loop_
_entity.id
_entity.type
_entity.pdbx_description
1 polymer ?
#
loop_
_entity_poly.entity_id
_entity_poly.type
_entity_poly.pdbx_seq_one_letter_code
_entity_poly.pdbx_strand_id
1 'polypeptide(L)'
;MRDLGLDWATVRLLPRIARLFRGGDNHLLSGVLGIVEEQGFRLIGAHEAAPALLLPEGRLGAVVPSAQDAADIELGLRVVHTLGPFDVGQGVIVVDGFVAAVEAAEGTDAMLARYGSLRASGRLRFSAGRGVLVKAPKPGQDRRVDLPSLGPGTITRAAEAGLGGIAFEAGGAIVPDAQDLVRTADAAGLFVLGVVPGGDGGR
;
A
#
# COMPACT_ATOMS: atom_id res chain seq x y z
N MET A 1 -1.33 -26.71 -4.33
CA MET A 1 -2.12 -27.55 -5.25
C MET A 1 -3.17 -28.43 -4.57
N ARG A 2 -3.08 -28.75 -3.26
CA ARG A 2 -4.02 -29.68 -2.61
C ARG A 2 -5.41 -29.12 -2.30
N ASP A 3 -5.62 -27.80 -2.36
CA ASP A 3 -6.90 -27.15 -2.00
C ASP A 3 -7.61 -26.44 -3.17
N LEU A 4 -7.23 -26.73 -4.42
CA LEU A 4 -7.96 -26.18 -5.58
C LEU A 4 -9.21 -27.03 -5.84
N GLY A 5 -10.39 -26.44 -5.67
CA GLY A 5 -11.65 -27.01 -6.14
C GLY A 5 -11.67 -27.06 -7.66
N LEU A 6 -11.12 -28.12 -8.24
CA LEU A 6 -11.01 -28.28 -9.69
C LEU A 6 -12.38 -28.65 -10.26
N ASP A 7 -13.06 -27.66 -10.85
CA ASP A 7 -14.18 -27.92 -11.76
C ASP A 7 -13.70 -28.01 -13.22
N TRP A 8 -14.58 -28.46 -14.12
CA TRP A 8 -14.26 -28.63 -15.54
C TRP A 8 -13.82 -27.33 -16.23
N ALA A 9 -14.33 -26.19 -15.78
CA ALA A 9 -13.93 -24.88 -16.28
C ALA A 9 -12.48 -24.55 -15.88
N THR A 10 -12.12 -24.80 -14.61
CA THR A 10 -10.79 -24.59 -14.05
C THR A 10 -9.75 -25.49 -14.73
N VAL A 11 -10.09 -26.77 -14.98
CA VAL A 11 -9.20 -27.69 -15.72
C VAL A 11 -8.93 -27.20 -17.15
N ARG A 12 -9.94 -26.65 -17.83
CA ARG A 12 -9.77 -26.06 -19.17
C ARG A 12 -8.89 -24.81 -19.16
N LEU A 13 -9.00 -23.98 -18.12
CA LEU A 13 -8.27 -22.72 -17.99
C LEU A 13 -6.87 -22.88 -17.38
N LEU A 14 -6.58 -24.03 -16.75
CA LEU A 14 -5.33 -24.33 -16.05
C LEU A 14 -4.05 -24.02 -16.86
N PRO A 15 -3.95 -24.34 -18.17
CA PRO A 15 -2.75 -24.05 -18.96
C PRO A 15 -2.50 -22.54 -19.16
N ARG A 16 -3.59 -21.76 -19.28
CA ARG A 16 -3.52 -20.29 -19.38
C ARG A 16 -3.12 -19.69 -18.02
N ILE A 17 -3.77 -20.12 -16.94
CA ILE A 17 -3.45 -19.69 -15.57
C ILE A 17 -1.98 -20.01 -15.23
N ALA A 18 -1.50 -21.22 -15.53
CA ALA A 18 -0.11 -21.62 -15.30
C ALA A 18 0.92 -20.77 -16.06
N ARG A 19 0.57 -20.22 -17.23
CA ARG A 19 1.43 -19.26 -17.94
C ARG A 19 1.47 -17.88 -17.25
N LEU A 20 0.36 -17.46 -16.65
CA LEU A 20 0.26 -16.18 -15.93
C LEU A 20 1.11 -16.16 -14.65
N PHE A 21 1.27 -17.31 -14.00
CA PHE A 21 2.14 -17.51 -12.83
C PHE A 21 3.64 -17.32 -13.09
N ARG A 22 4.09 -17.14 -14.35
CA ARG A 22 5.50 -16.84 -14.67
C ARG A 22 5.85 -15.35 -14.58
N GLY A 23 4.88 -14.48 -14.28
CA GLY A 23 5.10 -13.06 -13.99
C GLY A 23 4.86 -12.72 -12.50
N GLY A 24 5.03 -11.46 -12.12
CA GLY A 24 4.70 -10.97 -10.78
C GLY A 24 3.20 -10.86 -10.53
N ASP A 25 2.82 -10.44 -9.32
CA ASP A 25 1.43 -10.47 -8.84
C ASP A 25 0.49 -9.64 -9.72
N ASN A 26 0.93 -8.48 -10.19
CA ASN A 26 0.12 -7.62 -11.09
C ASN A 26 -0.17 -8.29 -12.44
N HIS A 27 0.79 -9.05 -12.97
CA HIS A 27 0.62 -9.81 -14.21
C HIS A 27 -0.37 -10.98 -14.03
N LEU A 28 -0.31 -11.65 -12.88
CA LEU A 28 -1.25 -12.72 -12.55
C LEU A 28 -2.69 -12.19 -12.42
N LEU A 29 -2.89 -11.13 -11.62
CA LEU A 29 -4.20 -10.51 -11.41
C LEU A 29 -4.81 -10.02 -12.72
N SER A 30 -4.06 -9.23 -13.51
CA SER A 30 -4.51 -8.72 -14.81
C SER A 30 -4.94 -9.83 -15.77
N GLY A 31 -4.18 -10.94 -15.80
CA GLY A 31 -4.49 -12.06 -16.68
C GLY A 31 -5.74 -12.84 -16.28
N VAL A 32 -6.03 -12.98 -14.97
CA VAL A 32 -7.26 -13.61 -14.49
C VAL A 32 -8.49 -12.78 -14.87
N LEU A 33 -8.37 -11.46 -14.80
CA LEU A 33 -9.46 -10.53 -15.10
C LEU A 33 -9.89 -10.57 -16.56
N GLY A 34 -8.91 -10.65 -17.48
CA GLY A 34 -9.22 -10.83 -18.90
C GLY A 34 -10.03 -12.11 -19.17
N ILE A 35 -9.79 -13.20 -18.43
CA ILE A 35 -10.58 -14.43 -18.56
C ILE A 35 -12.03 -14.21 -18.10
N VAL A 36 -12.25 -13.42 -17.05
CA VAL A 36 -13.61 -13.09 -16.56
C VAL A 36 -14.35 -12.21 -17.56
N GLU A 37 -13.68 -11.21 -18.15
CA GLU A 37 -14.26 -10.36 -19.20
C GLU A 37 -14.60 -11.17 -20.48
N GLU A 38 -13.77 -12.15 -20.86
CA GLU A 38 -14.03 -13.07 -21.97
C GLU A 38 -15.33 -13.90 -21.78
N GLN A 39 -15.82 -14.07 -20.55
CA GLN A 39 -17.09 -14.74 -20.24
C GLN A 39 -18.31 -13.80 -20.30
N GLY A 40 -18.13 -12.54 -20.72
CA GLY A 40 -19.22 -11.57 -20.88
C GLY A 40 -19.54 -10.76 -19.62
N PHE A 41 -18.72 -10.85 -18.58
CA PHE A 41 -18.84 -10.00 -17.39
C PHE A 41 -18.19 -8.64 -17.63
N ARG A 42 -18.82 -7.58 -17.14
CA ARG A 42 -18.22 -6.25 -17.08
C ARG A 42 -17.57 -6.06 -15.72
N LEU A 43 -16.26 -5.87 -15.69
CA LEU A 43 -15.52 -5.51 -14.49
C LEU A 43 -15.77 -4.04 -14.15
N ILE A 44 -16.10 -3.79 -12.88
CA ILE A 44 -16.23 -2.45 -12.29
C ILE A 44 -15.22 -2.37 -11.16
N GLY A 45 -14.42 -1.30 -11.16
CA GLY A 45 -13.44 -1.09 -10.10
C GLY A 45 -14.10 -0.79 -8.75
N ALA A 46 -13.47 -1.21 -7.65
CA ALA A 46 -13.95 -0.85 -6.31
C ALA A 46 -14.07 0.67 -6.12
N HIS A 47 -13.15 1.43 -6.71
CA HIS A 47 -13.15 2.90 -6.73
C HIS A 47 -14.32 3.50 -7.54
N GLU A 48 -14.83 2.79 -8.55
CA GLU A 48 -15.97 3.23 -9.37
C GLU A 48 -17.30 2.93 -8.66
N ALA A 49 -17.38 1.77 -7.99
CA ALA A 49 -18.59 1.33 -7.29
C ALA A 49 -18.81 2.09 -5.97
N ALA A 50 -17.73 2.42 -5.26
CA ALA A 50 -17.79 3.05 -3.93
C ALA A 50 -16.68 4.11 -3.75
N PRO A 51 -16.72 5.23 -4.50
CA PRO A 51 -15.69 6.27 -4.44
C PRO A 51 -15.55 6.90 -3.05
N ALA A 52 -16.62 6.89 -2.25
CA ALA A 52 -16.60 7.38 -0.87
C ALA A 52 -15.74 6.53 0.09
N LEU A 53 -15.38 5.31 -0.30
CA LEU A 53 -14.46 4.45 0.46
C LEU A 53 -12.99 4.71 0.13
N LEU A 54 -12.69 5.57 -0.84
CA LEU A 54 -11.31 5.88 -1.16
C LEU A 54 -10.71 6.83 -0.14
N LEU A 55 -9.41 6.68 0.09
CA LEU A 55 -8.65 7.63 0.91
C LEU A 55 -8.77 9.04 0.30
N PRO A 56 -9.34 10.03 1.01
CA PRO A 56 -9.44 11.38 0.50
C PRO A 56 -8.08 12.07 0.51
N GLU A 57 -7.94 13.12 -0.29
CA GLU A 57 -6.80 14.03 -0.18
C GLU A 57 -6.84 14.77 1.18
N GLY A 58 -5.65 14.97 1.74
CA GLY A 58 -5.47 15.74 2.96
C GLY A 58 -5.37 14.87 4.20
N ARG A 59 -5.37 15.54 5.35
CA ARG A 59 -5.12 14.94 6.65
C ARG A 59 -6.40 14.33 7.21
N LEU A 60 -6.27 13.10 7.71
CA LEU A 60 -7.30 12.42 8.49
C LEU A 60 -6.90 12.49 9.97
N GLY A 61 -7.85 12.79 10.85
CA GLY A 61 -7.65 12.87 12.30
C GLY A 61 -7.21 14.25 12.82
N ALA A 62 -6.52 14.28 13.96
CA ALA A 62 -6.11 15.47 14.70
C ALA A 62 -4.60 15.74 14.62
N VAL A 63 -3.77 14.71 14.44
CA VAL A 63 -2.30 14.84 14.43
C VAL A 63 -1.82 15.43 13.11
N VAL A 64 -0.98 16.46 13.18
CA VAL A 64 -0.49 17.22 12.02
C VAL A 64 0.95 16.80 11.69
N PRO A 65 1.25 16.41 10.43
CA PRO A 65 2.62 16.11 10.02
C PRO A 65 3.50 17.36 10.08
N SER A 66 4.76 17.19 10.47
CA SER A 66 5.77 18.25 10.46
C SER A 66 6.33 18.48 9.05
N ALA A 67 7.15 19.53 8.90
CA ALA A 67 7.87 19.78 7.66
C ALA A 67 8.86 18.65 7.32
N GLN A 68 9.45 17.99 8.33
CA GLN A 68 10.32 16.84 8.11
C GLN A 68 9.52 15.64 7.61
N ASP A 69 8.33 15.40 8.18
CA ASP A 69 7.45 14.32 7.72
C ASP A 69 7.04 14.55 6.26
N ALA A 70 6.72 15.79 5.89
CA ALA A 70 6.41 16.14 4.50
C ALA A 70 7.56 15.82 3.53
N ALA A 71 8.81 16.11 3.92
CA ALA A 71 10.00 15.78 3.12
C ALA A 71 10.22 14.26 3.01
N ASP A 72 10.00 13.53 4.11
CA ASP A 72 10.10 12.06 4.14
C ASP A 72 9.03 11.40 3.26
N ILE A 73 7.81 11.97 3.25
CA ILE A 73 6.71 11.54 2.39
C ILE A 73 7.06 11.70 0.92
N GLU A 74 7.58 12.87 0.54
CA GLU A 74 7.99 13.16 -0.84
C GLU A 74 9.07 12.18 -1.31
N LEU A 75 10.09 11.94 -0.47
CA LEU A 75 11.12 10.94 -0.75
C LEU A 75 10.52 9.54 -0.90
N GLY A 76 9.61 9.15 0.00
CA GLY A 76 8.97 7.83 -0.04
C GLY A 76 8.18 7.59 -1.32
N LEU A 77 7.38 8.57 -1.76
CA LEU A 77 6.65 8.48 -3.03
C LEU A 77 7.59 8.30 -4.21
N ARG A 78 8.69 9.08 -4.28
CA ARG A 78 9.70 8.90 -5.34
C ARG A 78 10.29 7.50 -5.33
N VAL A 79 10.60 6.95 -4.16
CA VAL A 79 11.15 5.59 -4.04
C VAL A 79 10.16 4.55 -4.54
N VAL A 80 8.89 4.60 -4.10
CA VAL A 80 7.85 3.66 -4.53
C VAL A 80 7.63 3.72 -6.04
N HIS A 81 7.50 4.92 -6.62
CA HIS A 81 7.36 5.08 -8.06
C HIS A 81 8.57 4.58 -8.85
N THR A 82 9.79 4.81 -8.36
CA THR A 82 11.03 4.36 -9.01
C THR A 82 11.14 2.83 -9.02
N LEU A 83 10.70 2.17 -7.94
CA LEU A 83 10.77 0.71 -7.80
C LEU A 83 9.58 -0.01 -8.44
N GLY A 84 8.48 0.70 -8.68
CA GLY A 84 7.25 0.13 -9.22
C GLY A 84 7.38 -0.62 -10.55
N PRO A 85 8.17 -0.14 -11.55
CA PRO A 85 8.42 -0.89 -12.80
C PRO A 85 9.09 -2.26 -12.60
N PHE A 86 9.77 -2.46 -11.48
CA PHE A 86 10.41 -3.72 -11.11
C PHE A 86 9.49 -4.64 -10.29
N ASP A 87 8.26 -4.21 -10.03
CA ASP A 87 7.25 -4.94 -9.26
C ASP A 87 7.70 -5.33 -7.84
N VAL A 88 8.62 -4.56 -7.22
CA VAL A 88 9.20 -4.88 -5.90
C VAL A 88 8.12 -4.84 -4.83
N GLY A 89 7.44 -3.71 -4.69
CA GLY A 89 6.44 -3.47 -3.66
C GLY A 89 5.84 -2.07 -3.80
N GLN A 90 4.97 -1.72 -2.87
CA GLN A 90 4.15 -0.50 -2.94
C GLN A 90 4.32 0.38 -1.70
N GLY A 91 5.34 0.12 -0.89
CA GLY A 91 5.52 0.76 0.41
C GLY A 91 6.98 0.94 0.82
N VAL A 92 7.22 1.96 1.63
CA VAL A 92 8.53 2.32 2.14
C VAL A 92 8.39 3.01 3.49
N ILE A 93 9.36 2.81 4.38
CA ILE A 93 9.48 3.56 5.63
C ILE A 93 10.66 4.52 5.47
N VAL A 94 10.40 5.82 5.62
CA VAL A 94 11.41 6.87 5.58
C VAL A 94 11.49 7.56 6.95
N VAL A 95 12.70 7.84 7.41
CA VAL A 95 12.94 8.53 8.68
C VAL A 95 14.06 9.54 8.48
N ASP A 96 13.78 10.84 8.60
CA ASP A 96 14.79 11.91 8.50
C ASP A 96 15.60 11.85 7.20
N GLY A 97 14.92 11.62 6.07
CA GLY A 97 15.52 11.45 4.75
C GLY A 97 16.21 10.10 4.52
N PHE A 98 16.18 9.18 5.49
CA PHE A 98 16.76 7.84 5.37
C PHE A 98 15.69 6.79 5.03
N VAL A 99 15.86 6.08 3.93
CA VAL A 99 15.01 4.94 3.56
C VAL A 99 15.36 3.75 4.46
N ALA A 100 14.55 3.53 5.49
CA ALA A 100 14.81 2.54 6.54
C ALA A 100 14.31 1.14 6.19
N ALA A 101 13.24 1.04 5.42
CA ALA A 101 12.72 -0.23 4.91
C ALA A 101 11.96 -0.01 3.61
N VAL A 102 12.04 -0.96 2.68
CA VAL A 102 11.23 -1.04 1.47
C VAL A 102 10.41 -2.32 1.55
N GLU A 103 9.12 -2.23 1.21
CA GLU A 103 8.21 -3.38 1.10
C GLU A 103 8.60 -4.19 -0.14
N ALA A 104 8.70 -5.50 0.01
CA ALA A 104 8.79 -6.42 -1.10
C ALA A 104 7.75 -7.54 -0.96
N ALA A 105 8.11 -8.77 -1.35
CA ALA A 105 7.24 -9.94 -1.27
C ALA A 105 6.77 -10.29 0.16
N GLU A 106 7.38 -9.74 1.21
CA GLU A 106 6.96 -10.00 2.59
C GLU A 106 5.65 -9.27 2.97
N GLY A 107 5.31 -8.21 2.23
CA GLY A 107 4.16 -7.37 2.51
C GLY A 107 4.35 -6.40 3.69
N THR A 108 3.40 -5.47 3.84
CA THR A 108 3.51 -4.32 4.75
C THR A 108 3.65 -4.72 6.21
N ASP A 109 2.88 -5.71 6.67
CA ASP A 109 2.87 -6.12 8.07
C ASP A 109 4.22 -6.72 8.50
N ALA A 110 4.81 -7.57 7.65
CA ALA A 110 6.12 -8.14 7.89
C ALA A 110 7.24 -7.08 7.78
N MET A 111 7.10 -6.10 6.87
CA MET A 111 8.02 -4.95 6.80
C MET A 111 7.99 -4.12 8.09
N LEU A 112 6.81 -3.79 8.63
CA LEU A 112 6.65 -3.04 9.88
C LEU A 112 7.27 -3.81 11.07
N ALA A 113 7.00 -5.11 11.17
CA ALA A 113 7.61 -5.97 12.18
C ALA A 113 9.14 -6.03 12.06
N ARG A 114 9.66 -6.13 10.83
CA ARG A 114 11.11 -6.10 10.55
C ARG A 114 11.73 -4.78 10.97
N TYR A 115 11.11 -3.64 10.63
CA TYR A 115 11.56 -2.32 11.06
C TYR A 115 11.56 -2.17 12.59
N GLY A 116 10.49 -2.61 13.27
CA GLY A 116 10.41 -2.62 14.72
C GLY A 116 11.52 -3.44 15.39
N SER A 117 11.83 -4.63 14.85
CA SER A 117 12.93 -5.48 15.33
C SER A 117 14.31 -4.83 15.16
N LEU A 118 14.54 -4.13 14.05
CA LEU A 118 15.78 -3.38 13.82
C LEU A 118 15.94 -2.20 14.80
N ARG A 119 14.84 -1.56 15.20
CA ARG A 119 14.86 -0.53 16.26
C ARG A 119 15.13 -1.13 17.63
N ALA A 120 14.42 -2.21 17.99
CA ALA A 120 14.56 -2.88 19.28
C ALA A 120 15.99 -3.41 19.51
N SER A 121 16.65 -3.90 18.46
CA SER A 121 18.04 -4.35 18.51
C SER A 121 19.08 -3.22 18.49
N GLY A 122 18.65 -1.96 18.37
CA GLY A 122 19.52 -0.78 18.30
C GLY A 122 20.31 -0.65 16.99
N ARG A 123 19.94 -1.42 15.96
CA ARG A 123 20.48 -1.31 14.59
C ARG A 123 19.99 -0.04 13.90
N LEU A 124 18.75 0.34 14.15
CA LEU A 124 18.19 1.64 13.81
C LEU A 124 17.98 2.44 15.09
N ARG A 125 18.58 3.63 15.17
CA ARG A 125 18.59 4.47 16.39
C ARG A 125 17.79 5.75 16.21
N PHE A 126 16.55 5.61 15.74
CA PHE A 126 15.62 6.72 15.61
C PHE A 126 14.71 6.81 16.85
N SER A 127 14.46 8.04 17.31
CA SER A 127 13.48 8.30 18.36
C SER A 127 12.09 7.77 17.97
N ALA A 128 11.32 7.32 18.96
CA ALA A 128 9.93 6.90 18.73
C ALA A 128 9.08 8.10 18.27
N GLY A 129 8.04 7.83 17.48
CA GLY A 129 7.19 8.87 16.89
C GLY A 129 7.85 9.61 15.74
N ARG A 130 8.94 9.08 15.16
CA ARG A 130 9.57 9.61 13.94
C ARG A 130 9.42 8.63 12.79
N GLY A 131 9.38 9.19 11.60
CA GLY A 131 9.35 8.44 10.36
C GLY A 131 7.95 8.08 9.91
N VAL A 132 7.85 7.83 8.62
CA VAL A 132 6.59 7.75 7.90
C VAL A 132 6.55 6.46 7.09
N LEU A 133 5.48 5.69 7.23
CA LEU A 133 5.13 4.66 6.25
C LEU A 133 4.48 5.36 5.05
N VAL A 134 5.12 5.31 3.90
CA VAL A 134 4.61 5.86 2.64
C VAL A 134 4.18 4.72 1.73
N LYS A 135 2.96 4.78 1.19
CA LYS A 135 2.45 3.79 0.23
C LYS A 135 1.77 4.45 -0.98
N ALA A 136 1.97 3.88 -2.15
CA ALA A 136 1.31 4.32 -3.37
C ALA A 136 1.13 3.12 -4.31
N PRO A 137 0.04 3.08 -5.11
CA PRO A 137 -0.09 2.09 -6.17
C PRO A 137 1.14 2.10 -7.08
N LYS A 138 1.54 0.92 -7.56
CA LYS A 138 2.66 0.82 -8.51
C LYS A 138 2.25 1.47 -9.85
N PRO A 139 3.17 2.13 -10.59
CA PRO A 139 2.87 2.63 -11.92
C PRO A 139 2.37 1.50 -12.84
N GLY A 140 1.23 1.73 -13.50
CA GLY A 140 0.60 0.72 -14.37
C GLY A 140 -0.18 -0.38 -13.63
N GLN A 141 -0.32 -0.30 -12.30
CA GLN A 141 -1.22 -1.17 -11.56
C GLN A 141 -2.68 -0.85 -11.90
N ASP A 142 -3.48 -1.87 -12.22
CA ASP A 142 -4.90 -1.68 -12.50
C ASP A 142 -5.66 -1.41 -11.19
N ARG A 143 -6.00 -0.13 -10.98
CA ARG A 143 -6.74 0.35 -9.80
C ARG A 143 -8.14 -0.25 -9.66
N ARG A 144 -8.68 -0.91 -10.69
CA ARG A 144 -9.98 -1.58 -10.59
C ARG A 144 -9.92 -2.79 -9.68
N VAL A 145 -8.74 -3.39 -9.52
CA VAL A 145 -8.61 -4.76 -9.02
C VAL A 145 -7.58 -4.94 -7.92
N ASP A 146 -6.68 -3.99 -7.75
CA ASP A 146 -5.68 -4.04 -6.69
C ASP A 146 -5.42 -2.64 -6.11
N LEU A 147 -6.32 -2.24 -5.21
CA LEU A 147 -6.10 -1.10 -4.32
C LEU A 147 -5.80 -1.65 -2.92
N PRO A 148 -4.68 -1.25 -2.28
CA PRO A 148 -4.42 -1.65 -0.91
C PRO A 148 -5.54 -1.17 0.01
N SER A 149 -5.90 -2.00 0.97
CA SER A 149 -6.79 -1.58 2.06
C SER A 149 -5.98 -0.90 3.17
N LEU A 150 -6.52 0.20 3.69
CA LEU A 150 -6.01 0.91 4.85
C LEU A 150 -7.05 0.81 5.96
N GLY A 151 -6.69 0.12 7.03
CA GLY A 151 -7.55 -0.10 8.20
C GLY A 151 -6.84 0.19 9.52
N PRO A 152 -7.59 0.13 10.64
CA PRO A 152 -7.06 0.39 11.98
C PRO A 152 -5.87 -0.51 12.35
N GLY A 153 -5.84 -1.76 11.84
CA GLY A 153 -4.71 -2.67 12.06
C GLY A 153 -3.37 -2.14 11.53
N THR A 154 -3.37 -1.41 10.41
CA THR A 154 -2.17 -0.76 9.88
C THR A 154 -1.69 0.35 10.81
N ILE A 155 -2.61 1.13 11.38
CA ILE A 155 -2.28 2.18 12.37
C ILE A 155 -1.65 1.56 13.61
N THR A 156 -2.28 0.54 14.18
CA THR A 156 -1.76 -0.15 15.37
C THR A 156 -0.34 -0.66 15.13
N ARG A 157 -0.09 -1.33 14.00
CA ARG A 157 1.24 -1.85 13.66
C ARG A 157 2.27 -0.75 13.39
N ALA A 158 1.87 0.35 12.76
CA ALA A 158 2.75 1.51 12.56
C ALA A 158 3.14 2.16 13.90
N ALA A 159 2.19 2.26 14.83
CA ALA A 159 2.44 2.77 16.18
C ALA A 159 3.36 1.84 16.99
N GLU A 160 3.12 0.53 16.96
CA GLU A 160 3.98 -0.49 17.59
C GLU A 160 5.42 -0.46 17.03
N ALA A 161 5.56 -0.23 15.73
CA ALA A 161 6.85 -0.02 15.07
C ALA A 161 7.55 1.29 15.49
N GLY A 162 6.80 2.22 16.11
CA GLY A 162 7.24 3.50 16.63
C GLY A 162 7.34 4.61 15.58
N LEU A 163 6.54 4.53 14.52
CA LEU A 163 6.42 5.56 13.49
C LEU A 163 5.65 6.79 13.99
N GLY A 164 5.87 7.93 13.35
CA GLY A 164 5.15 9.19 13.61
C GLY A 164 3.86 9.35 12.79
N GLY A 165 3.73 8.60 11.70
CA GLY A 165 2.51 8.59 10.90
C GLY A 165 2.60 7.75 9.64
N ILE A 166 1.55 7.83 8.84
CA ILE A 166 1.43 7.16 7.56
C ILE A 166 0.95 8.13 6.48
N ALA A 167 1.41 7.93 5.25
CA ALA A 167 0.99 8.68 4.09
C ALA A 167 0.72 7.75 2.92
N PHE A 168 -0.41 7.92 2.26
CA PHE A 168 -0.82 7.10 1.14
C PHE A 168 -1.27 8.00 -0.02
N GLU A 169 -1.06 7.56 -1.26
CA GLU A 169 -1.65 8.25 -2.41
C GLU A 169 -3.17 8.40 -2.23
N ALA A 170 -3.68 9.62 -2.37
CA ALA A 170 -5.13 9.92 -2.35
C ALA A 170 -5.82 9.17 -3.51
N GLY A 171 -6.92 8.49 -3.22
CA GLY A 171 -7.56 7.58 -4.17
C GLY A 171 -6.80 6.26 -4.41
N GLY A 172 -5.60 6.11 -3.84
CA GLY A 172 -4.72 4.94 -3.99
C GLY A 172 -4.92 3.86 -2.94
N ALA A 173 -5.89 4.02 -2.04
CA ALA A 173 -6.24 3.00 -1.04
C ALA A 173 -7.75 3.03 -0.70
N ILE A 174 -8.27 1.87 -0.31
CA ILE A 174 -9.64 1.71 0.21
C ILE A 174 -9.59 1.82 1.74
N VAL A 175 -10.44 2.64 2.30
CA VAL A 175 -10.65 2.85 3.74
C VAL A 175 -12.07 2.42 4.11
N PRO A 176 -12.29 1.14 4.47
CA PRO A 176 -13.64 0.62 4.72
C PRO A 176 -14.36 1.31 5.88
N ASP A 177 -13.61 1.70 6.92
CA ASP A 177 -14.11 2.44 8.08
C ASP A 177 -13.17 3.61 8.40
N ALA A 178 -13.45 4.77 7.81
CA ALA A 178 -12.66 5.97 8.04
C ALA A 178 -12.78 6.50 9.47
N GLN A 179 -13.91 6.25 10.15
CA GLN A 179 -14.12 6.72 11.51
C GLN A 179 -13.27 5.94 12.50
N ASP A 180 -13.24 4.62 12.37
CA ASP A 180 -12.39 3.76 13.21
C ASP A 180 -10.90 3.95 12.91
N LEU A 181 -10.53 4.16 11.64
CA LEU A 181 -9.17 4.53 11.26
C LEU A 181 -8.72 5.82 11.96
N VAL A 182 -9.53 6.89 11.87
CA VAL A 182 -9.25 8.19 12.49
C VAL A 182 -9.14 8.08 14.00
N ARG A 183 -10.12 7.42 14.65
CA ARG A 183 -10.09 7.21 16.11
C ARG A 183 -8.85 6.46 16.55
N THR A 184 -8.44 5.43 15.81
CA THR A 184 -7.25 4.64 16.12
C THR A 184 -5.97 5.47 15.93
N ALA A 185 -5.90 6.27 14.87
CA ALA A 185 -4.76 7.15 14.60
C ALA A 185 -4.59 8.22 15.68
N ASP A 186 -5.68 8.89 16.05
CA ASP A 186 -5.67 9.93 17.08
C ASP A 186 -5.28 9.35 18.44
N ALA A 187 -5.81 8.17 18.81
CA ALA A 187 -5.45 7.49 20.04
C ALA A 187 -3.97 7.05 20.08
N ALA A 188 -3.40 6.70 18.92
CA ALA A 188 -2.01 6.31 18.80
C ALA A 188 -1.05 7.50 18.64
N GLY A 189 -1.57 8.72 18.45
CA GLY A 189 -0.76 9.90 18.18
C GLY A 189 -0.08 9.89 16.81
N LEU A 190 -0.65 9.15 15.84
CA LEU A 190 -0.14 9.07 14.47
C LEU A 190 -0.93 10.02 13.55
N PHE A 191 -0.23 10.72 12.66
CA PHE A 191 -0.91 11.37 11.54
C PHE A 191 -1.26 10.35 10.45
N VAL A 192 -2.35 10.61 9.73
CA VAL A 192 -2.75 9.91 8.51
C VAL A 192 -2.95 10.95 7.41
N LEU A 193 -2.29 10.77 6.27
CA LEU A 193 -2.33 11.74 5.18
C LEU A 193 -2.60 11.06 3.83
N GLY A 194 -3.64 11.51 3.13
CA GLY A 194 -3.81 11.29 1.70
C GLY A 194 -3.05 12.34 0.90
N VAL A 195 -2.11 11.92 0.07
CA VAL A 195 -1.27 12.82 -0.72
C VAL A 195 -1.58 12.72 -2.21
N VAL A 196 -1.63 13.85 -2.88
CA VAL A 196 -1.71 13.86 -4.35
C VAL A 196 -0.31 13.55 -4.88
N PRO A 197 -0.16 12.63 -5.87
CA PRO A 197 1.09 12.50 -6.58
C PRO A 197 1.47 13.86 -7.15
N GLY A 198 2.65 14.37 -6.78
CA GLY A 198 3.19 15.53 -7.46
C GLY A 198 3.25 15.22 -8.95
N GLY A 199 2.54 15.98 -9.78
CA GLY A 199 2.66 15.85 -11.23
C GLY A 199 4.14 15.97 -11.60
N ASP A 200 4.60 15.10 -12.51
CA ASP A 200 5.98 15.10 -13.00
C ASP A 200 6.39 16.54 -13.31
N GLY A 201 7.20 17.10 -12.41
CA GLY A 201 7.85 18.38 -12.60
C GLY A 201 8.91 18.20 -13.66
N GLY A 202 8.47 18.12 -14.92
CA GLY A 202 9.32 18.09 -16.08
C GLY A 202 10.29 19.25 -16.05
N ARG A 203 11.57 18.90 -15.94
CA ARG A 203 12.68 19.64 -16.52
C ARG A 203 13.56 18.64 -17.26
#